data_AF-A0A126RH88-F1
#
_entry.id   AF-A0A126RH88-F1
#
_cell.length_a   1.000
_cell.length_b   1.000
_cell.length_c   1.000
_cell.angle_alpha   90.00
_cell.angle_beta   90.00
_cell.angle_gamma   90.00
#
_symmetry.space_group_name_H-M   'P 1'
#
loop_
_entity.id
_entity.type
_entity.pdbx_description
1 polymer ?
#
loop_
_entity_poly.entity_id
_entity_poly.type
_entity_poly.pdbx_seq_one_letter_code
_entity_poly.pdbx_strand_id
1 'polypeptide(L)'
;MDRSIPGGDLIGRWSLSFADIDFVNSKPALTRLGLAAQLKFFASLGFFAIDPGSIPTDGLSYLAEQLGVEAGEIAGYDFSSRTARRHCAEILIHLGYHRALLQKS
;
A
#
# COMPACT_ATOMS: atom_id res chain seq x y z
N MET A 1 -11.13 2.98 17.47
CA MET A 1 -11.97 3.84 16.62
C MET A 1 -12.05 3.17 15.28
N ASP A 2 -13.23 2.68 14.91
CA ASP A 2 -13.46 2.08 13.60
C ASP A 2 -13.39 3.19 12.54
N ARG A 3 -12.47 3.05 11.57
CA ARG A 3 -12.24 4.03 10.50
C ARG A 3 -12.91 3.53 9.22
N SER A 4 -14.20 3.24 9.29
CA SER A 4 -14.97 2.74 8.14
C SER A 4 -15.06 3.83 7.08
N ILE A 5 -14.83 3.48 5.81
CA ILE A 5 -14.88 4.42 4.68
C ILE A 5 -16.24 4.26 3.97
N PRO A 6 -16.96 5.36 3.64
CA PRO A 6 -18.18 5.26 2.86
C PRO A 6 -17.94 4.53 1.52
N GLY A 7 -18.78 3.54 1.18
CA GLY A 7 -18.48 2.55 0.13
C GLY A 7 -18.14 3.11 -1.27
N GLY A 8 -18.68 4.27 -1.66
CA GLY A 8 -18.32 4.92 -2.93
C GLY A 8 -16.88 5.50 -2.96
N ASP A 9 -16.37 5.89 -1.80
CA ASP A 9 -15.02 6.42 -1.61
C ASP A 9 -13.99 5.29 -1.44
N LEU A 10 -14.44 4.14 -0.92
CA LEU A 10 -13.62 2.93 -0.74
C LEU A 10 -13.12 2.39 -2.08
N ILE A 11 -14.00 2.13 -3.04
CA ILE A 11 -13.63 1.57 -4.35
C ILE A 11 -12.63 2.49 -5.05
N GLY A 12 -12.90 3.80 -5.11
CA GLY A 12 -12.00 4.74 -5.77
C GLY A 12 -10.60 4.80 -5.14
N ARG A 13 -10.53 4.79 -3.80
CA ARG A 13 -9.25 4.96 -3.07
C ARG A 13 -8.48 3.67 -2.85
N TRP A 14 -9.12 2.50 -2.89
CA TRP A 14 -8.52 1.22 -2.50
C TRP A 14 -8.51 0.17 -3.62
N SER A 15 -9.01 0.48 -4.82
CA SER A 15 -8.84 -0.39 -5.99
C SER A 15 -7.38 -0.43 -6.45
N LEU A 16 -6.90 -1.62 -6.77
CA LEU A 16 -5.62 -1.86 -7.44
C LEU A 16 -5.85 -1.93 -8.95
N SER A 17 -5.06 -1.18 -9.70
CA SER A 17 -4.98 -1.36 -11.16
C SER A 17 -4.22 -2.66 -11.50
N PHE A 18 -4.29 -3.11 -12.75
CA PHE A 18 -3.47 -4.25 -13.20
C PHE A 18 -1.97 -4.03 -12.97
N ALA A 19 -1.47 -2.82 -13.19
CA ALA A 19 -0.08 -2.48 -12.92
C ALA A 19 0.26 -2.54 -11.41
N ASP A 20 -0.67 -2.14 -10.55
CA ASP A 20 -0.49 -2.26 -9.10
C ASP A 20 -0.45 -3.73 -8.66
N ILE A 21 -1.33 -4.56 -9.22
CA ILE A 21 -1.35 -6.00 -8.96
C ILE A 21 -0.04 -6.65 -9.38
N ASP A 22 0.47 -6.35 -10.58
CA ASP A 22 1.76 -6.87 -11.06
C ASP A 22 2.93 -6.41 -10.18
N PHE A 23 2.93 -5.13 -9.80
CA PHE A 23 3.93 -4.57 -8.90
C PHE A 23 3.92 -5.27 -7.53
N VAL A 24 2.73 -5.46 -6.94
CA VAL A 24 2.58 -6.15 -5.66
C VAL A 24 2.99 -7.62 -5.78
N ASN A 25 2.56 -8.31 -6.84
CA ASN A 25 2.85 -9.73 -7.05
C ASN A 25 4.32 -10.02 -7.33
N SER A 26 5.10 -9.01 -7.75
CA SER A 26 6.56 -9.12 -7.86
C SER A 26 7.27 -9.37 -6.52
N LYS A 27 6.57 -9.23 -5.38
CA LYS A 27 7.13 -9.40 -4.03
C LYS A 27 6.74 -10.73 -3.39
N PRO A 28 7.49 -11.18 -2.34
CA PRO A 28 7.11 -12.34 -1.56
C PRO A 28 5.70 -12.23 -1.00
N ALA A 29 4.93 -13.33 -1.05
CA ALA A 29 3.52 -13.39 -0.68
C ALA A 29 3.22 -12.71 0.67
N LEU A 30 3.99 -13.03 1.72
CA LEU A 30 3.85 -12.51 3.08
C LEU A 30 3.88 -10.97 3.17
N THR A 31 4.44 -10.29 2.18
CA THR A 31 4.60 -8.82 2.18
C THR A 31 3.61 -8.10 1.27
N ARG A 32 2.84 -8.83 0.46
CA ARG A 32 2.00 -8.26 -0.60
C ARG A 32 0.88 -7.39 -0.06
N LEU A 33 0.14 -7.89 0.94
CA LEU A 33 -0.97 -7.15 1.53
C LEU A 33 -0.50 -5.84 2.19
N GLY A 34 0.60 -5.88 2.94
CA GLY A 34 1.18 -4.68 3.54
C GLY A 34 1.78 -3.70 2.53
N LEU A 35 2.38 -4.19 1.45
CA LEU A 35 2.83 -3.36 0.33
C LEU A 35 1.64 -2.66 -0.35
N ALA A 36 0.57 -3.40 -0.66
CA ALA A 36 -0.63 -2.86 -1.29
C ALA A 36 -1.32 -1.82 -0.39
N ALA A 37 -1.38 -2.08 0.92
CA ALA A 37 -1.90 -1.15 1.90
C ALA A 37 -1.08 0.16 1.91
N GLN A 38 0.25 0.08 1.94
CA GLN A 38 1.11 1.27 1.85
C GLN A 38 0.95 2.03 0.54
N LEU A 39 0.81 1.31 -0.58
CA LEU A 39 0.60 1.91 -1.91
C LEU A 39 -0.68 2.75 -1.94
N LYS A 40 -1.82 2.16 -1.55
CA LYS A 40 -3.11 2.87 -1.58
C LYS A 40 -3.22 3.93 -0.50
N PHE A 41 -2.64 3.70 0.67
CA PHE A 41 -2.56 4.70 1.74
C PHE A 41 -1.77 5.93 1.28
N PHE A 42 -0.58 5.75 0.69
CA PHE A 42 0.21 6.84 0.16
C PHE A 42 -0.50 7.55 -1.00
N ALA A 43 -1.06 6.81 -1.96
CA ALA A 43 -1.79 7.40 -3.07
C ALA A 43 -3.00 8.25 -2.62
N SER A 44 -3.60 7.90 -1.47
CA SER A 44 -4.76 8.63 -0.91
C SER A 44 -4.38 9.83 -0.05
N LEU A 45 -3.28 9.74 0.73
CA LEU A 45 -2.95 10.70 1.79
C LEU A 45 -1.63 11.45 1.58
N GLY A 46 -0.76 10.99 0.67
CA GLY A 46 0.54 11.61 0.37
C GLY A 46 1.66 11.30 1.36
N PHE A 47 1.44 10.41 2.33
CA PHE A 47 2.45 9.92 3.27
C PHE A 47 2.23 8.43 3.58
N PHE A 48 3.23 7.77 4.17
CA PHE A 48 3.18 6.33 4.48
C PHE A 48 2.66 6.06 5.88
N ALA A 49 1.96 4.93 6.05
CA ALA A 49 1.53 4.44 7.35
C ALA A 49 2.74 3.98 8.16
N ILE A 50 2.70 4.23 9.48
CA ILE A 50 3.75 3.84 10.42
C ILE A 50 3.43 2.55 11.19
N ASP A 51 2.16 2.14 11.18
CA ASP A 51 1.63 0.97 11.87
C ASP A 51 0.38 0.43 11.12
N PRO A 52 0.05 -0.86 11.26
CA PRO A 52 -1.11 -1.45 10.58
C PRO A 52 -2.45 -0.84 11.04
N GLY A 53 -2.53 -0.35 12.28
CA GLY A 53 -3.73 0.27 12.83
C GLY A 53 -4.06 1.62 12.21
N SER A 54 -3.16 2.21 11.42
CA SER A 54 -3.45 3.39 10.59
C SER A 54 -4.27 3.05 9.34
N ILE A 55 -4.26 1.79 8.90
CA ILE A 55 -4.98 1.34 7.70
C ILE A 55 -6.47 1.15 8.03
N PRO A 56 -7.40 1.77 7.27
CA PRO A 56 -8.84 1.51 7.38
C PRO A 56 -9.18 0.03 7.19
N THR A 57 -10.00 -0.53 8.06
CA THR A 57 -10.39 -1.95 8.04
C THR A 57 -11.02 -2.35 6.70
N ASP A 58 -11.99 -1.56 6.22
CA ASP A 58 -12.68 -1.85 4.95
C ASP A 58 -11.71 -1.80 3.75
N GLY A 59 -10.76 -0.86 3.79
CA GLY A 59 -9.70 -0.74 2.78
C GLY A 59 -8.79 -1.96 2.76
N LEU A 60 -8.40 -2.44 3.95
CA LEU A 60 -7.57 -3.63 4.09
C LEU A 60 -8.30 -4.89 3.60
N SER A 61 -9.56 -5.08 4.00
CA SER A 61 -10.37 -6.22 3.55
C SER A 61 -10.56 -6.22 2.03
N TYR A 62 -10.85 -5.06 1.46
CA TYR A 62 -11.01 -4.93 0.00
C TYR A 62 -9.71 -5.21 -0.76
N LEU A 63 -8.55 -4.84 -0.22
CA LEU A 63 -7.26 -5.20 -0.80
C LEU A 63 -6.98 -6.70 -0.68
N ALA A 64 -7.33 -7.31 0.46
CA ALA A 64 -7.15 -8.73 0.69
C ALA A 64 -7.97 -9.57 -0.31
N GLU A 65 -9.23 -9.18 -0.55
CA GLU A 65 -10.10 -9.78 -1.58
C GLU A 65 -9.49 -9.70 -2.98
N GLN A 66 -9.01 -8.51 -3.39
CA GLN A 66 -8.37 -8.31 -4.70
C GLN A 66 -7.09 -9.14 -4.89
N LEU A 67 -6.37 -9.41 -3.81
CA LEU A 67 -5.14 -10.20 -3.82
C LEU A 67 -5.36 -11.71 -3.58
N GLY A 68 -6.58 -12.11 -3.21
CA GLY A 68 -6.92 -13.49 -2.86
C GLY A 68 -6.23 -13.98 -1.58
N VAL A 69 -6.07 -13.10 -0.59
CA VAL A 69 -5.42 -13.39 0.71
C VAL A 69 -6.35 -13.02 1.86
N GLU A 70 -6.02 -13.46 3.07
CA GLU A 70 -6.77 -13.08 4.27
C GLU A 70 -6.31 -11.73 4.82
N ALA A 71 -7.24 -10.89 5.29
CA ALA A 71 -6.91 -9.58 5.85
C ALA A 71 -5.93 -9.68 7.06
N GLY A 72 -5.98 -10.80 7.80
CA GLY A 72 -5.07 -11.10 8.90
C GLY A 72 -3.60 -11.27 8.50
N GLU A 73 -3.31 -11.51 7.22
CA GLU A 73 -1.93 -11.60 6.72
C GLU A 73 -1.17 -10.28 6.82
N ILE A 74 -1.85 -9.15 7.08
CA ILE A 74 -1.21 -7.86 7.35
C ILE A 74 -0.22 -7.94 8.53
N ALA A 75 -0.44 -8.87 9.46
CA ALA A 75 0.45 -9.13 10.60
C ALA A 75 1.84 -9.63 10.17
N GLY A 76 1.97 -10.20 8.97
CA GLY A 76 3.25 -10.60 8.37
C GLY A 76 4.10 -9.43 7.87
N TYR A 77 3.55 -8.21 7.83
CA TYR A 77 4.21 -7.03 7.33
C TYR A 77 4.62 -6.06 8.47
N ASP A 78 5.91 -6.04 8.78
CA ASP A 78 6.47 -5.07 9.73
C ASP A 78 6.69 -3.70 9.05
N PHE A 79 5.80 -2.75 9.33
CA PHE A 79 5.83 -1.36 8.85
C PHE A 79 7.09 -0.59 9.27
N SER A 80 7.75 -1.02 10.34
CA SER A 80 8.99 -0.41 10.86
C SER A 80 10.26 -1.05 10.31
N SER A 81 10.14 -2.10 9.48
CA SER A 81 11.28 -2.86 8.96
C SER A 81 12.08 -2.11 7.89
N ARG A 82 13.27 -2.64 7.55
CA ARG A 82 14.02 -2.19 6.36
C ARG A 82 13.27 -2.52 5.07
N THR A 83 12.56 -3.64 5.03
CA THR A 83 11.75 -4.05 3.87
C THR A 83 10.65 -3.05 3.61
N ALA A 84 9.94 -2.59 4.66
CA ALA A 84 8.90 -1.57 4.53
C ALA A 84 9.46 -0.25 3.99
N ARG A 85 10.62 0.22 4.49
CA ARG A 85 11.28 1.42 3.93
C ARG A 85 11.65 1.28 2.46
N ARG A 86 12.16 0.10 2.05
CA ARG A 86 12.46 -0.20 0.65
C ARG A 86 11.18 -0.16 -0.19
N HIS A 87 10.10 -0.77 0.30
CA HIS A 87 8.80 -0.73 -0.35
C HIS A 87 8.26 0.69 -0.52
N CYS A 88 8.39 1.57 0.48
CA CYS A 88 8.04 2.97 0.34
C CYS A 88 8.79 3.65 -0.81
N ALA A 89 10.09 3.41 -0.94
CA ALA A 89 10.88 3.96 -2.05
C ALA A 89 10.44 3.39 -3.41
N GLU A 90 10.14 2.10 -3.48
CA GLU A 90 9.63 1.46 -4.70
C GLU A 90 8.23 1.95 -5.08
N ILE A 91 7.35 2.20 -4.11
CA ILE A 91 6.02 2.79 -4.32
C ILE A 91 6.16 4.17 -4.96
N LEU A 92 7.08 5.01 -4.47
CA LEU A 92 7.31 6.33 -5.06
C LEU A 92 7.70 6.20 -6.54
N ILE A 93 8.62 5.29 -6.86
CA ILE A 93 9.05 5.05 -8.25
C ILE A 93 7.90 4.50 -9.10
N HIS A 94 7.13 3.54 -8.59
CA HIS A 94 5.98 2.93 -9.27
C HIS A 94 4.90 3.97 -9.61
N LEU A 95 4.66 4.92 -8.69
CA LEU A 95 3.75 6.04 -8.88
C LEU A 95 4.35 7.19 -9.72
N GLY A 96 5.57 7.05 -10.24
CA GLY A 96 6.23 8.06 -11.07
C GLY A 96 6.88 9.21 -10.30
N TYR A 97 6.98 9.14 -8.97
CA TYR A 97 7.77 10.08 -8.18
C TYR A 97 9.25 9.75 -8.33
N HIS A 98 9.88 10.39 -9.30
CA HIS A 98 11.33 10.34 -9.45
C HIS A 98 11.97 11.42 -8.59
N ARG A 99 13.05 11.05 -7.90
CA ARG A 99 13.91 12.04 -7.25
C ARG A 99 14.46 12.95 -8.34
N ALA A 100 14.09 14.23 -8.34
CA ALA A 100 14.76 15.21 -9.16
C ALA A 100 16.22 15.27 -8.73
N LEU A 101 17.12 14.69 -9.52
CA LEU A 101 18.52 15.04 -9.44
C LEU A 101 18.59 16.51 -9.89
N LEU A 102 18.81 17.42 -8.96
CA LEU A 102 19.26 18.77 -9.27
C LEU A 102 20.50 18.63 -10.17
N GLN A 103 20.32 18.77 -11.48
CA GLN A 103 21.44 19.05 -12.37
C GLN A 103 21.91 20.46 -11.97
N LYS A 104 23.06 20.51 -11.29
CA LYS A 104 23.77 21.78 -11.10
C LYS A 104 24.10 22.32 -12.49
N SER A 105 23.45 23.42 -12.85
CA SER A 105 23.90 24.33 -13.92
C SER A 105 25.16 25.07 -13.50
#